data_AF-A0A3D3XR81-F1
#
_entry.id   AF-A0A3D3XR81-F1
#
_cell.length_a   1.000
_cell.length_b   1.000
_cell.length_c   1.000
_cell.angle_alpha   90.00
_cell.angle_beta   90.00
_cell.angle_gamma   90.00
#
_symmetry.space_group_name_H-M   'P 1'
#
loop_
_entity.id
_entity.type
_entity.pdbx_description
1 polymer ?
#
loop_
_entity_poly.entity_id
_entity_poly.type
_entity_poly.pdbx_seq_one_letter_code
_entity_poly.pdbx_strand_id
1 'polypeptide(L)' 'IADEVQTGIARTGRLLATDYEDAKPDILILGKALSGGVFPVSAVLANDEVMLCIQPG' A
#
# COMPACT_ATOMS: atom_id res chain seq x y z
N ILE A 1 -9.84 2.38 1.11
CA ILE A 1 -8.79 1.83 0.22
C ILE A 1 -7.91 2.97 -0.23
N ALA A 2 -6.58 2.85 -0.14
CA ALA A 2 -5.62 3.83 -0.64
C ALA A 2 -4.71 3.18 -1.70
N ASP A 3 -4.64 3.79 -2.88
CA ASP A 3 -3.66 3.42 -3.91
C ASP A 3 -2.44 4.32 -3.77
N GLU A 4 -1.36 3.71 -3.30
CA GLU A 4 -0.09 4.39 -3.06
C GLU A 4 1.03 3.83 -3.94
N VAL A 5 0.69 3.24 -5.09
CA VAL A 5 1.66 2.72 -6.03
C VAL A 5 2.62 3.82 -6.52
N GLN A 6 2.14 5.06 -6.66
CA GLN A 6 2.99 6.21 -7.03
C GLN A 6 3.37 7.10 -5.84
N THR A 7 2.46 7.29 -4.88
CA THR A 7 2.56 8.30 -3.83
C THR A 7 3.20 7.79 -2.54
N GLY A 8 3.23 6.47 -2.33
CA GLY A 8 3.82 5.84 -1.16
C GLY A 8 5.34 5.70 -1.25
N ILE A 9 5.91 5.04 -0.23
CA ILE A 9 7.35 4.79 -0.08
C ILE A 9 8.14 6.10 -0.16
N ALA A 10 7.84 7.03 0.77
CA ALA A 10 8.56 8.30 0.93
C ALA A 10 8.47 9.26 -0.27
N ARG A 11 7.71 8.95 -1.33
CA ARG A 11 7.67 9.78 -2.55
C ARG A 11 7.15 11.19 -2.29
N THR A 12 6.19 11.33 -1.38
CA THR A 12 5.56 12.60 -1.02
C THR A 12 6.21 13.26 0.19
N GLY A 13 7.28 12.69 0.76
CA GLY A 13 7.96 13.20 1.97
C GLY A 13 7.50 12.54 3.29
N ARG A 14 6.40 11.79 3.27
CA ARG A 14 6.01 10.84 4.34
C ARG A 14 6.03 9.42 3.80
N LEU A 15 6.06 8.43 4.68
CA LEU A 15 6.13 7.02 4.27
C LEU A 15 4.94 6.67 3.37
N LEU A 16 3.74 7.04 3.82
CA LEU A 16 2.50 6.98 3.06
C LEU A 16 1.93 8.39 2.89
N ALA A 17 1.26 8.64 1.77
CA ALA A 17 0.52 9.88 1.54
C ALA A 17 -0.68 9.99 2.48
N THR A 18 -1.29 8.87 2.84
CA THR A 18 -2.36 8.81 3.84
C THR A 18 -1.94 9.29 5.24
N ASP A 19 -0.64 9.28 5.56
CA ASP A 19 -0.09 9.82 6.82
C ASP A 19 -0.28 11.36 6.95
N TYR A 20 -0.53 12.07 5.84
CA TYR A 20 -0.80 13.52 5.89
C TYR A 20 -2.18 13.84 6.46
N GLU A 21 -3.14 12.93 6.30
CA GLU A 21 -4.53 13.10 6.71
C GLU A 21 -4.84 12.29 7.98
N ASP A 22 -3.83 11.63 8.57
CA ASP A 22 -3.97 10.65 9.66
C ASP A 22 -5.02 9.57 9.35
N ALA A 23 -5.14 9.24 8.06
CA ALA A 23 -6.13 8.31 7.55
C ALA A 23 -5.58 6.89 7.57
N LYS A 24 -6.34 5.96 8.15
CA LYS A 24 -5.98 4.53 8.17
C LYS A 24 -6.86 3.75 7.19
N PRO A 25 -6.40 3.48 5.96
CA PRO A 25 -7.19 2.75 4.97
C PRO A 25 -7.27 1.24 5.31
N ASP A 26 -8.42 0.61 5.08
CA ASP A 26 -8.58 -0.84 5.28
C ASP A 26 -7.79 -1.70 4.30
N ILE A 27 -7.47 -1.14 3.13
CA ILE A 27 -6.65 -1.75 2.09
C ILE A 27 -5.68 -0.70 1.56
N LEU A 28 -4.40 -1.05 1.43
CA LEU A 28 -3.32 -0.23 0.92
C LEU A 28 -2.64 -0.96 -0.25
N ILE A 29 -2.47 -0.27 -1.38
CA ILE A 29 -1.80 -0.82 -2.56
C ILE A 29 -0.43 -0.15 -2.72
N LEU A 30 0.62 -0.96 -2.87
CA LEU A 30 2.00 -0.51 -3.07
C LEU A 30 2.60 -1.16 -4.32
N GLY A 31 3.56 -0.47 -4.92
CA GLY A 31 4.30 -0.94 -6.08
C GLY A 31 5.39 0.05 -6.47
N LYS A 32 5.78 0.08 -7.76
CA LYS A 32 6.83 0.96 -8.32
C LYS A 32 8.11 0.98 -7.45
N ALA A 33 8.23 2.00 -6.59
CA ALA A 33 9.37 2.20 -5.71
C ALA A 33 9.54 1.12 -4.65
N LEU A 34 8.52 0.26 -4.45
CA LEU A 34 8.55 -0.87 -3.51
C LEU A 34 9.77 -1.78 -3.69
N SER A 35 10.20 -2.01 -4.94
CA SER A 35 11.40 -2.82 -5.24
C SER A 35 12.67 -1.99 -5.44
N GLY A 36 12.61 -0.68 -5.18
CA GLY A 36 13.66 0.26 -5.57
C GLY A 36 13.86 0.38 -7.08
N GLY A 37 12.91 -0.11 -7.90
CA GLY A 37 13.03 -0.15 -9.36
C GLY A 37 13.88 -1.30 -9.90
N VAL A 38 14.29 -2.26 -9.05
CA VAL A 38 15.17 -3.37 -9.43
C VAL A 38 14.41 -4.58 -9.98
N PHE A 39 13.18 -4.81 -9.48
CA PHE A 39 12.36 -5.96 -9.87
C PHE A 39 10.88 -5.58 -9.93
N PRO A 40 10.04 -6.18 -10.79
CA PRO A 40 8.60 -5.94 -10.76
C PRO A 40 7.97 -6.53 -9.49
N VAL A 41 7.65 -5.69 -8.51
CA VAL A 41 6.99 -6.09 -7.26
C VAL A 41 5.83 -5.15 -6.97
N SER A 42 4.70 -5.74 -6.56
CA SER A 42 3.54 -5.05 -6.02
C SER A 42 3.08 -5.74 -4.74
N ALA A 43 2.45 -5.00 -3.84
CA ALA A 43 1.86 -5.54 -2.62
C ALA A 43 0.46 -4.95 -2.40
N VAL A 44 -0.44 -5.78 -1.88
CA VAL A 44 -1.74 -5.36 -1.35
C VAL A 44 -1.71 -5.73 0.12
N LEU A 45 -1.86 -4.72 0.98
CA LEU A 45 -1.95 -4.87 2.43
C LEU A 45 -3.38 -4.59 2.85
N ALA A 46 -3.89 -5.32 3.82
CA ALA A 46 -5.21 -5.09 4.37
C ALA A 46 -5.24 -5.49 5.85
N ASN A 47 -6.20 -4.95 6.61
CA ASN A 47 -6.47 -5.40 7.97
C ASN A 47 -6.93 -6.87 7.97
N ASP A 48 -6.70 -7.60 9.06
CA ASP A 48 -7.04 -9.03 9.17
C ASP A 48 -8.50 -9.33 8.82
N GLU A 49 -9.45 -8.49 9.28
CA GLU A 49 -10.87 -8.64 8.98
C GLU A 49 -11.17 -8.63 7.47
N VAL A 50 -10.36 -7.92 6.69
CA VAL A 50 -10.48 -7.85 5.22
C VAL A 50 -9.64 -8.94 4.56
N MET A 51 -8.39 -9.12 5.00
CA MET A 51 -7.46 -10.08 4.40
C MET A 51 -7.93 -11.53 4.58
N LEU A 52 -8.50 -11.87 5.74
CA LEU A 52 -8.99 -13.22 6.04
C LEU A 52 -10.32 -13.56 5.33
N CYS A 53 -11.00 -12.56 4.76
CA CYS A 53 -12.13 -12.80 3.86
C CYS A 53 -11.68 -13.30 2.47
N ILE A 54 -10.39 -13.14 2.11
CA ILE A 54 -9.83 -13.64 0.86
C ILE A 54 -9.51 -15.12 1.04
N GLN A 55 -10.44 -15.97 0.62
CA GLN A 55 -10.27 -17.41 0.66
C GLN A 55 -9.59 -17.90 -0.62
N PRO A 56 -8.70 -18.90 -0.53
CA PRO A 56 -8.30 -19.66 -1.71
C PRO A 56 -9.56 -20.25 -2.35
N GLY A 57 -9.63 -20.21 -3.69
CA GLY A 57 -10.68 -20.88 -4.45
C GLY A 57 -10.64 -22.39 -4.27
#